data_AF-A0A929ZUF1-F1
#
_entry.id   AF-A0A929ZUF1-F1
#
_cell.length_a   1.000
_cell.length_b   1.000
_cell.length_c   1.000
_cell.angle_alpha   90.00
_cell.angle_beta   90.00
_cell.angle_gamma   90.00
#
_symmetry.space_group_name_H-M   'P 1'
#
loop_
_entity.id
_entity.type
_entity.pdbx_description
1 polymer ?
#
loop_
_entity_poly.entity_id
_entity_poly.type
_entity_poly.pdbx_seq_one_letter_code
_entity_poly.pdbx_strand_id
1 'polypeptide(L)'
;QYALNQDPYKRNGSGKYDEHETETHKGVGDKISYDYTFGRQEVKVNPALKFSTGKFDVFVGGLFSYSTSYRDGKFQHYLYPDSYGRSKDYEFTNFGLKGQVVYKINGRNFLVYNGTAYSQAPFMEDLFFNPRVNSSVVEGMRSMFINANDLSYVLSTPFVKARLSGYIINSENETNVQRFFADGSVLQGVTNGAFFTQVMKDMKRQNRGLELGLEVKVTSTLSLQGLASYGEYVYNNNPKLYFSSDAVGASGGTTYTYIGDAYIKNYRQGGTPQTAFSLGFRYNNPKYWWVGANWNYFDNSYLDPAALIRTQYFITNPSTGAPYPGLDEAELRRVLQQKQLPSAFFVNVNAGKSWLFGKYYLMVSASVNNLLNNKSYITGGFEQTRKASYIDFAADFDKQYSPFAPKYWYAQGRSYFINVQFRF
;
A
#
# COMPACT_ATOMS: atom_id res chain seq x y z
N GLN A 1 -24.13 31.05 -6.87
CA GLN A 1 -23.14 30.53 -7.85
C GLN A 1 -23.63 29.15 -8.25
N TYR A 2 -23.87 28.91 -9.54
CA TYR A 2 -24.33 27.62 -10.04
C TYR A 2 -23.18 26.91 -10.76
N ALA A 3 -23.17 25.58 -10.73
CA ALA A 3 -22.29 24.76 -11.54
C ALA A 3 -23.09 24.18 -12.72
N LEU A 4 -22.48 24.09 -13.90
CA LEU A 4 -23.10 23.43 -15.05
C LEU A 4 -22.67 21.96 -15.07
N ASN A 5 -23.62 21.03 -14.95
CA ASN A 5 -23.37 19.58 -14.94
C ASN A 5 -23.21 18.99 -16.36
N GLN A 6 -22.34 19.57 -17.16
CA GLN A 6 -22.05 19.09 -18.51
C GLN A 6 -20.55 19.05 -18.76
N ASP A 7 -20.14 18.15 -19.63
CA ASP A 7 -18.77 18.05 -20.11
C ASP A 7 -18.44 19.24 -21.02
N PRO A 8 -17.57 20.17 -20.58
CA PRO A 8 -17.22 21.35 -21.37
C PRO A 8 -16.31 21.00 -22.56
N TYR A 9 -15.77 19.78 -22.62
CA TYR A 9 -14.85 19.31 -23.65
C TYR A 9 -15.48 18.28 -24.60
N LYS A 10 -16.81 18.06 -24.52
CA LYS A 10 -17.51 17.07 -25.34
C LYS A 10 -17.22 17.28 -26.83
N ARG A 11 -16.91 16.19 -27.52
CA ARG A 11 -16.75 16.18 -28.98
C ARG A 11 -17.94 15.51 -29.69
N ASN A 12 -18.48 14.44 -29.10
CA ASN A 12 -19.59 13.64 -29.61
C ASN A 12 -20.58 13.31 -28.47
N GLY A 13 -21.84 13.01 -28.78
CA GLY A 13 -22.89 12.70 -27.79
C GLY A 13 -23.52 13.93 -27.14
N SER A 14 -24.39 13.74 -26.15
CA SER A 14 -25.07 14.86 -25.48
C SER A 14 -24.11 15.72 -24.66
N GLY A 15 -23.03 15.11 -24.15
CA GLY A 15 -22.11 15.66 -23.14
C GLY A 15 -22.75 15.99 -21.79
N LYS A 16 -23.94 15.44 -21.51
CA LYS A 16 -24.50 15.46 -20.17
C LYS A 16 -23.78 14.42 -19.32
N TYR A 17 -23.45 14.78 -18.08
CA TYR A 17 -22.95 13.81 -17.12
C TYR A 17 -24.06 12.85 -16.65
N ASP A 18 -25.32 13.25 -16.81
CA ASP A 18 -26.50 12.38 -16.67
C ASP A 18 -27.50 12.64 -17.81
N GLU A 19 -27.65 11.70 -18.74
CA GLU A 19 -28.61 11.77 -19.85
C GLU A 19 -30.07 11.88 -19.38
N HIS A 20 -30.36 11.39 -18.18
CA HIS A 20 -31.70 11.44 -17.59
C HIS A 20 -32.01 12.80 -16.94
N GLU A 21 -31.02 13.69 -16.82
CA GLU A 21 -31.23 14.99 -16.21
C GLU A 21 -31.85 16.00 -17.18
N THR A 22 -32.86 16.72 -16.70
CA THR A 22 -33.52 17.81 -17.44
C THR A 22 -32.89 19.17 -17.15
N GLU A 23 -32.48 19.41 -15.90
CA GLU A 23 -31.84 20.65 -15.44
C GLU A 23 -30.35 20.41 -15.16
N THR A 24 -29.50 21.12 -15.91
CA THR A 24 -28.03 21.00 -15.77
C THR A 24 -27.42 22.09 -14.90
N HIS A 25 -28.20 23.10 -14.50
CA HIS A 25 -27.77 24.09 -13.50
C HIS A 25 -27.89 23.50 -12.10
N LYS A 26 -26.76 23.34 -11.42
CA LYS A 26 -26.68 22.75 -10.07
C LYS A 26 -26.37 23.81 -9.02
N GLY A 27 -27.12 23.75 -7.93
CA GLY A 27 -26.94 24.58 -6.74
C GLY A 27 -26.19 23.86 -5.62
N VAL A 28 -26.17 24.49 -4.44
CA VAL A 28 -25.57 23.90 -3.25
C VAL A 28 -26.40 22.69 -2.80
N GLY A 29 -25.78 21.51 -2.72
CA GLY A 29 -26.41 20.25 -2.31
C GLY A 29 -26.69 19.30 -3.46
N ASP A 30 -26.69 19.79 -4.70
CA ASP A 30 -26.89 18.97 -5.89
C ASP A 30 -25.64 18.14 -6.23
N LYS A 31 -25.86 16.99 -6.86
CA LYS A 31 -24.80 16.12 -7.36
C LYS A 31 -24.33 16.58 -8.75
N ILE A 32 -23.02 16.52 -8.99
CA ILE A 32 -22.37 16.84 -10.26
C ILE A 32 -21.42 15.72 -10.69
N SER A 33 -21.22 15.59 -11.99
CA SER A 33 -20.32 14.65 -12.70
C SER A 33 -20.67 13.17 -12.56
N TYR A 34 -20.97 12.69 -11.36
CA TYR A 34 -21.33 11.30 -11.13
C TYR A 34 -22.13 11.15 -9.83
N ASP A 35 -22.96 10.11 -9.79
CA ASP A 35 -23.59 9.63 -8.56
C ASP A 35 -23.76 8.11 -8.63
N TYR A 36 -23.38 7.42 -7.55
CA TYR A 36 -23.45 5.98 -7.45
C TYR A 36 -23.35 5.54 -5.99
N THR A 37 -23.83 4.34 -5.71
CA THR A 37 -23.64 3.66 -4.43
C THR A 37 -22.91 2.34 -4.62
N PHE A 38 -22.17 1.93 -3.60
CA PHE A 38 -21.62 0.59 -3.50
C PHE A 38 -22.41 -0.21 -2.49
N GLY A 39 -22.70 -1.46 -2.84
CA GLY A 39 -23.24 -2.43 -1.90
C GLY A 39 -22.31 -3.61 -1.76
N ARG A 40 -22.04 -4.01 -0.51
CA ARG A 40 -21.37 -5.28 -0.20
C ARG A 40 -22.10 -5.98 0.93
N GLN A 41 -22.34 -7.26 0.74
CA GLN A 41 -22.79 -8.15 1.81
C GLN A 41 -21.69 -9.18 2.04
N GLU A 42 -21.41 -9.49 3.30
CA GLU A 42 -20.33 -10.40 3.65
C GLU A 42 -20.71 -11.20 4.88
N VAL A 43 -20.47 -12.51 4.79
CA VAL A 43 -20.55 -13.45 5.92
C VAL A 43 -19.15 -14.00 6.16
N LYS A 44 -18.72 -14.03 7.41
CA LYS A 44 -17.42 -14.57 7.85
C LYS A 44 -17.61 -15.52 9.02
N VAL A 45 -17.08 -16.73 8.91
CA VAL A 45 -17.13 -17.75 9.96
C VAL A 45 -15.70 -18.20 10.25
N ASN A 46 -15.30 -18.14 11.52
CA ASN A 46 -13.91 -18.36 11.96
C ASN A 46 -13.81 -19.32 13.16
N PRO A 47 -14.09 -20.62 12.99
CA PRO A 47 -13.93 -21.58 14.07
C PRO A 47 -12.46 -21.72 14.43
N ALA A 48 -12.15 -21.80 15.72
CA ALA A 48 -10.78 -22.00 16.18
C ALA A 48 -10.73 -22.89 17.41
N LEU A 49 -9.67 -23.68 17.49
CA LEU A 49 -9.36 -24.58 18.59
C LEU A 49 -7.97 -24.24 19.14
N LYS A 50 -7.86 -24.26 20.46
CA LYS A 50 -6.59 -24.15 21.16
C LYS A 50 -6.49 -25.30 22.14
N PHE A 51 -5.38 -26.01 22.10
CA PHE A 51 -5.10 -27.07 23.06
C PHE A 51 -3.64 -27.02 23.52
N SER A 52 -3.42 -27.50 24.73
CA SER A 52 -2.11 -27.55 25.38
C SER A 52 -1.86 -28.98 25.84
N THR A 53 -0.74 -29.57 25.42
CA THR A 53 -0.36 -30.92 25.82
C THR A 53 1.15 -31.01 26.03
N GLY A 54 1.57 -31.39 27.24
CA GLY A 54 2.98 -31.48 27.63
C GLY A 54 3.75 -30.19 27.31
N LYS A 55 4.72 -30.29 26.41
CA LYS A 55 5.58 -29.17 25.96
C LYS A 55 4.99 -28.36 24.80
N PHE A 56 3.80 -28.67 24.31
CA PHE A 56 3.21 -28.01 23.15
C PHE A 56 1.98 -27.20 23.52
N ASP A 57 1.91 -25.95 23.05
CA ASP A 57 0.64 -25.23 22.89
C ASP A 57 0.37 -25.11 21.39
N VAL A 58 -0.82 -25.53 20.96
CA VAL A 58 -1.22 -25.53 19.56
C VAL A 58 -2.52 -24.75 19.42
N PHE A 59 -2.56 -23.90 18.41
CA PHE A 59 -3.75 -23.18 17.97
C PHE A 59 -3.97 -23.47 16.49
N VAL A 60 -5.21 -23.76 16.11
CA VAL A 60 -5.63 -23.93 14.72
C VAL A 60 -6.97 -23.22 14.53
N GLY A 61 -7.10 -22.44 13.48
CA GLY A 61 -8.34 -21.77 13.11
C GLY A 61 -8.61 -21.88 11.61
N GLY A 62 -9.86 -22.16 11.27
CA GLY A 62 -10.35 -22.06 9.89
C GLY A 62 -10.99 -20.70 9.65
N LEU A 63 -11.02 -20.28 8.40
CA LEU A 63 -11.77 -19.13 7.90
C LEU A 63 -12.63 -19.61 6.73
N PHE A 64 -13.91 -19.27 6.76
CA PHE A 64 -14.80 -19.27 5.62
C PHE A 64 -15.37 -17.87 5.46
N SER A 65 -15.40 -17.34 4.24
CA SER A 65 -16.08 -16.10 3.94
C SER A 65 -16.79 -16.18 2.60
N TYR A 66 -17.98 -15.62 2.55
CA TYR A 66 -18.70 -15.37 1.31
C TYR A 66 -19.01 -13.88 1.24
N SER A 67 -18.75 -13.26 0.09
CA SER A 67 -19.08 -11.85 -0.13
C SER A 67 -19.67 -11.63 -1.51
N THR A 68 -20.63 -10.72 -1.59
CA THR A 68 -21.19 -10.20 -2.84
C THR A 68 -20.95 -8.70 -2.87
N SER A 69 -20.53 -8.16 -4.02
CA SER A 69 -20.28 -6.73 -4.20
C SER A 69 -20.90 -6.24 -5.51
N TYR A 70 -21.50 -5.05 -5.50
CA TYR A 70 -22.06 -4.42 -6.69
C TYR A 70 -21.91 -2.90 -6.64
N ARG A 71 -21.98 -2.28 -7.81
CA ARG A 71 -22.12 -0.84 -7.99
C ARG A 71 -23.53 -0.56 -8.49
N ASP A 72 -24.19 0.44 -7.94
CA ASP A 72 -25.48 0.93 -8.41
C ASP A 72 -25.35 2.39 -8.82
N GLY A 73 -25.23 2.62 -10.12
CA GLY A 73 -25.08 3.94 -10.71
C GLY A 73 -26.40 4.70 -10.78
N LYS A 74 -26.37 5.98 -10.42
CA LYS A 74 -27.56 6.84 -10.42
C LYS A 74 -27.60 7.79 -11.61
N PHE A 75 -26.46 8.01 -12.28
CA PHE A 75 -26.35 8.85 -13.47
C PHE A 75 -26.11 8.01 -14.72
N GLN A 76 -26.77 8.35 -15.82
CA GLN A 76 -26.50 7.78 -17.14
C GLN A 76 -25.49 8.68 -17.88
N HIS A 77 -24.20 8.38 -17.75
CA HIS A 77 -23.14 9.13 -18.42
C HIS A 77 -23.15 8.88 -19.94
N TYR A 78 -23.05 9.96 -20.74
CA TYR A 78 -23.17 9.91 -22.21
C TYR A 78 -22.14 9.03 -22.96
N LEU A 79 -21.03 8.66 -22.30
CA LEU A 79 -19.94 7.84 -22.85
C LEU A 79 -20.02 6.37 -22.44
N TYR A 80 -20.79 6.06 -21.40
CA TYR A 80 -20.71 4.79 -20.69
C TYR A 80 -22.10 4.18 -20.58
N PRO A 81 -22.45 3.22 -21.44
CA PRO A 81 -23.76 2.57 -21.40
C PRO A 81 -24.03 1.86 -20.06
N ASP A 82 -22.99 1.38 -19.37
CA ASP A 82 -23.04 0.68 -18.08
C ASP A 82 -22.90 1.62 -16.86
N SER A 83 -23.15 2.92 -17.06
CA SER A 83 -23.02 3.96 -16.04
C SER A 83 -24.22 4.04 -15.10
N TYR A 84 -25.45 3.80 -15.58
CA TYR A 84 -26.68 3.79 -14.81
C TYR A 84 -27.12 2.38 -14.42
N GLY A 85 -27.76 2.29 -13.26
CA GLY A 85 -28.34 1.06 -12.75
C GLY A 85 -27.34 0.16 -12.02
N ARG A 86 -27.88 -0.96 -11.52
CA ARG A 86 -27.13 -1.93 -10.73
C ARG A 86 -26.30 -2.83 -11.64
N SER A 87 -25.02 -2.95 -11.35
CA SER A 87 -24.13 -3.95 -11.95
C SER A 87 -24.55 -5.37 -11.58
N LYS A 88 -24.02 -6.37 -12.28
CA LYS A 88 -24.05 -7.74 -11.76
C LYS A 88 -23.41 -7.81 -10.38
N ASP A 89 -23.85 -8.76 -9.57
CA ASP A 89 -23.22 -9.05 -8.28
C ASP A 89 -21.93 -9.84 -8.52
N TYR A 90 -20.83 -9.38 -7.93
CA TYR A 90 -19.54 -10.04 -7.96
C TYR A 90 -19.36 -10.85 -6.68
N GLU A 91 -19.34 -12.16 -6.81
CA GLU A 91 -19.34 -13.10 -5.70
C GLU A 91 -17.94 -13.69 -5.47
N PHE A 92 -17.54 -13.76 -4.21
CA PHE A 92 -16.27 -14.35 -3.81
C PHE A 92 -16.48 -15.27 -2.62
N THR A 93 -16.09 -16.53 -2.81
CA THR A 93 -16.00 -17.52 -1.73
C THR A 93 -14.55 -17.71 -1.35
N ASN A 94 -14.26 -17.51 -0.07
CA ASN A 94 -12.93 -17.53 0.49
C ASN A 94 -12.81 -18.56 1.60
N PHE A 95 -11.65 -19.21 1.61
CA PHE A 95 -11.23 -20.14 2.64
C PHE A 95 -9.87 -19.73 3.19
N GLY A 96 -9.61 -20.11 4.43
CA GLY A 96 -8.31 -19.95 5.03
C GLY A 96 -8.06 -20.89 6.19
N LEU A 97 -6.78 -21.09 6.47
CA LEU A 97 -6.29 -21.79 7.63
C LEU A 97 -5.23 -20.91 8.30
N LYS A 98 -5.26 -20.86 9.63
CA LYS A 98 -4.21 -20.25 10.44
C LYS A 98 -3.84 -21.19 11.57
N GLY A 99 -2.57 -21.27 11.90
CA GLY A 99 -2.05 -22.15 12.92
C GLY A 99 -0.90 -21.49 13.67
N GLN A 100 -0.75 -21.86 14.94
CA GLN A 100 0.39 -21.55 15.76
C GLN A 100 0.79 -22.78 16.55
N VAL A 101 2.08 -23.08 16.59
CA VAL A 101 2.65 -24.14 17.41
C VAL A 101 3.75 -23.53 18.26
N VAL A 102 3.59 -23.63 19.59
CA VAL A 102 4.60 -23.25 20.57
C VAL A 102 5.19 -24.51 21.17
N TYR A 103 6.48 -24.75 20.94
CA TYR A 103 7.25 -25.77 21.63
C TYR A 103 8.04 -25.16 22.80
N LYS A 104 7.67 -25.56 24.01
CA LYS A 104 8.31 -25.16 25.28
C LYS A 104 9.52 -26.05 25.53
N ILE A 105 10.71 -25.60 25.11
CA ILE A 105 11.97 -26.31 25.41
C ILE A 105 12.11 -26.44 26.95
N ASN A 106 11.88 -25.32 27.64
CA ASN A 106 11.70 -25.21 29.08
C ASN A 106 10.83 -23.98 29.42
N GLY A 107 10.71 -23.61 30.70
CA GLY A 107 9.89 -22.47 31.14
C GLY A 107 10.38 -21.08 30.71
N ARG A 108 11.48 -20.98 29.94
CA ARG A 108 12.10 -19.72 29.51
C ARG A 108 12.46 -19.68 28.02
N ASN A 109 12.47 -20.83 27.33
CA ASN A 109 12.91 -20.98 25.95
C ASN A 109 11.79 -21.61 25.14
N PHE A 110 11.38 -20.94 24.06
CA PHE A 110 10.27 -21.36 23.23
C PHE A 110 10.66 -21.30 21.76
N LEU A 111 10.26 -22.30 20.99
CA LEU A 111 10.16 -22.21 19.53
C LEU A 111 8.70 -21.97 19.18
N VAL A 112 8.43 -20.93 18.40
CA VAL A 112 7.08 -20.55 17.98
C VAL A 112 7.04 -20.53 16.47
N TYR A 113 6.21 -21.38 15.90
CA TYR A 113 5.88 -21.32 14.49
C TYR A 113 4.48 -20.73 14.33
N ASN A 114 4.32 -19.76 13.45
CA ASN A 114 3.00 -19.33 12.97
C ASN A 114 2.92 -19.55 11.47
N GLY A 115 1.76 -19.98 11.00
CA GLY A 115 1.49 -20.14 9.58
C GLY A 115 0.05 -19.77 9.26
N THR A 116 -0.17 -19.10 8.16
CA THR A 116 -1.51 -18.87 7.62
C THR A 116 -1.51 -18.92 6.11
N ALA A 117 -2.55 -19.53 5.56
CA ALA A 117 -2.82 -19.58 4.13
C ALA A 117 -4.31 -19.28 3.95
N TYR A 118 -4.65 -18.16 3.32
CA TYR A 118 -6.04 -17.76 3.15
C TYR A 118 -6.26 -16.97 1.87
N SER A 119 -7.49 -17.03 1.37
CA SER A 119 -7.96 -16.19 0.29
C SER A 119 -8.80 -15.03 0.82
N GLN A 120 -8.79 -13.91 0.11
CA GLN A 120 -9.52 -12.71 0.46
C GLN A 120 -10.10 -12.06 -0.80
N ALA A 121 -11.40 -11.75 -0.76
CA ALA A 121 -12.06 -10.99 -1.81
C ALA A 121 -11.40 -9.61 -2.02
N PRO A 122 -11.30 -9.12 -3.26
CA PRO A 122 -10.82 -7.76 -3.54
C PRO A 122 -11.60 -6.70 -2.77
N PHE A 123 -10.95 -5.56 -2.49
CA PHE A 123 -11.66 -4.40 -1.97
C PHE A 123 -12.57 -3.83 -3.06
N MET A 124 -13.68 -3.19 -2.66
CA MET A 124 -14.63 -2.63 -3.63
C MET A 124 -14.00 -1.55 -4.53
N GLU A 125 -13.01 -0.81 -4.00
CA GLU A 125 -12.28 0.21 -4.76
C GLU A 125 -11.35 -0.34 -5.83
N ASP A 126 -10.91 -1.59 -5.67
CA ASP A 126 -10.03 -2.31 -6.62
C ASP A 126 -10.82 -3.16 -7.63
N LEU A 127 -12.11 -3.34 -7.40
CA LEU A 127 -12.96 -4.18 -8.25
C LEU A 127 -13.29 -3.47 -9.57
N PHE A 128 -13.70 -2.21 -9.50
CA PHE A 128 -14.14 -1.42 -10.66
C PHE A 128 -13.03 -0.52 -11.19
N PHE A 129 -12.86 -0.46 -12.51
CA PHE A 129 -11.89 0.45 -13.16
C PHE A 129 -12.17 1.90 -12.76
N ASN A 130 -13.36 2.40 -13.08
CA ASN A 130 -13.77 3.75 -12.70
C ASN A 130 -15.23 3.76 -12.22
N PRO A 131 -15.47 3.50 -10.92
CA PRO A 131 -16.81 3.41 -10.38
C PRO A 131 -17.60 4.72 -10.45
N ARG A 132 -16.93 5.84 -10.73
CA ARG A 132 -17.61 7.12 -10.96
C ARG A 132 -18.51 7.08 -12.18
N VAL A 133 -18.06 6.45 -13.27
CA VAL A 133 -18.74 6.58 -14.58
C VAL A 133 -19.08 5.25 -15.22
N ASN A 134 -18.54 4.12 -14.77
CA ASN A 134 -18.86 2.81 -15.32
C ASN A 134 -18.82 1.70 -14.25
N SER A 135 -19.34 0.52 -14.60
CA SER A 135 -19.34 -0.69 -13.76
C SER A 135 -18.39 -1.76 -14.31
N SER A 136 -17.44 -1.34 -15.13
CA SER A 136 -16.47 -2.22 -15.78
C SER A 136 -15.47 -2.78 -14.77
N VAL A 137 -15.25 -4.09 -14.85
CA VAL A 137 -14.35 -4.87 -13.99
C VAL A 137 -13.42 -5.68 -14.89
N VAL A 138 -12.18 -5.91 -14.47
CA VAL A 138 -11.26 -6.78 -15.21
C VAL A 138 -11.88 -8.18 -15.31
N GLU A 139 -11.90 -8.76 -16.50
CA GLU A 139 -12.45 -10.11 -16.66
C GLU A 139 -11.67 -11.12 -15.81
N GLY A 140 -12.37 -12.07 -15.19
CA GLY A 140 -11.75 -13.14 -14.39
C GLY A 140 -11.04 -12.64 -13.14
N MET A 141 -11.57 -11.61 -12.47
CA MET A 141 -11.14 -11.22 -11.13
C MET A 141 -11.26 -12.39 -10.15
N ARG A 142 -10.22 -12.59 -9.34
CA ARG A 142 -10.13 -13.67 -8.36
C ARG A 142 -9.85 -13.07 -6.99
N SER A 143 -10.11 -13.85 -5.95
CA SER A 143 -9.63 -13.51 -4.62
C SER A 143 -8.11 -13.57 -4.55
N MET A 144 -7.54 -12.59 -3.85
CA MET A 144 -6.12 -12.60 -3.47
C MET A 144 -5.87 -13.82 -2.57
N PHE A 145 -4.72 -14.46 -2.72
CA PHE A 145 -4.29 -15.53 -1.84
C PHE A 145 -3.02 -15.10 -1.10
N ILE A 146 -3.02 -15.25 0.23
CA ILE A 146 -1.90 -14.89 1.10
C ILE A 146 -1.42 -16.16 1.80
N ASN A 147 -0.12 -16.43 1.71
CA ASN A 147 0.57 -17.46 2.47
C ASN A 147 1.69 -16.82 3.29
N ALA A 148 1.53 -16.76 4.61
CA ALA A 148 2.45 -16.12 5.54
C ALA A 148 2.92 -17.11 6.61
N ASN A 149 4.23 -17.25 6.77
CA ASN A 149 4.83 -18.16 7.73
C ASN A 149 5.96 -17.46 8.47
N ASP A 150 6.04 -17.67 9.78
CA ASP A 150 7.17 -17.24 10.60
C ASP A 150 7.61 -18.32 11.58
N LEU A 151 8.92 -18.37 11.82
CA LEU A 151 9.54 -19.18 12.84
C LEU A 151 10.32 -18.27 13.79
N SER A 152 9.98 -18.33 15.07
CA SER A 152 10.57 -17.52 16.12
C SER A 152 11.23 -18.39 17.18
N TYR A 153 12.43 -18.01 17.62
CA TYR A 153 12.99 -18.43 18.90
C TYR A 153 12.77 -17.32 19.93
N VAL A 154 12.12 -17.66 21.04
CA VAL A 154 11.75 -16.72 22.11
C VAL A 154 12.45 -17.11 23.40
N LEU A 155 13.24 -16.18 23.94
CA LEU A 155 13.84 -16.24 25.26
C LEU A 155 13.09 -15.30 26.20
N SER A 156 12.60 -15.83 27.31
CA SER A 156 11.88 -15.08 28.34
C SER A 156 12.47 -15.38 29.71
N THR A 157 13.43 -14.56 30.13
CA THR A 157 14.02 -14.60 31.47
C THR A 157 13.70 -13.31 32.23
N PRO A 158 13.87 -13.27 33.57
CA PRO A 158 13.61 -12.06 34.35
C PRO A 158 14.45 -10.83 33.94
N PHE A 159 15.66 -11.06 33.41
CA PHE A 159 16.66 -10.04 33.07
C PHE A 159 16.84 -9.83 31.58
N VAL A 160 16.64 -10.87 30.77
CA VAL A 160 16.78 -10.83 29.31
C VAL A 160 15.54 -11.41 28.66
N LYS A 161 14.93 -10.64 27.77
CA LYS A 161 13.92 -11.12 26.84
C LYS A 161 14.44 -10.92 25.43
N ALA A 162 14.35 -11.94 24.60
CA ALA A 162 14.73 -11.84 23.20
C ALA A 162 13.75 -12.61 22.33
N ARG A 163 13.55 -12.13 21.10
CA ARG A 163 12.79 -12.83 20.07
C ARG A 163 13.52 -12.66 18.75
N LEU A 164 14.02 -13.76 18.21
CA LEU A 164 14.56 -13.84 16.85
C LEU A 164 13.52 -14.53 15.98
N SER A 165 13.04 -13.85 14.94
CA SER A 165 12.01 -14.34 14.02
C SER A 165 12.54 -14.31 12.60
N GLY A 166 12.28 -15.36 11.83
CA GLY A 166 12.39 -15.34 10.37
C GLY A 166 11.03 -15.53 9.75
N TYR A 167 10.69 -14.74 8.74
CA TYR A 167 9.37 -14.78 8.10
C TYR A 167 9.45 -14.78 6.57
N ILE A 168 8.42 -15.34 5.95
CA ILE A 168 8.14 -15.26 4.51
C ILE A 168 6.64 -15.12 4.29
N ILE A 169 6.26 -14.11 3.50
CA ILE A 169 4.89 -13.78 3.16
C ILE A 169 4.81 -13.69 1.64
N ASN A 170 3.96 -14.49 1.03
CA ASN A 170 3.67 -14.44 -0.39
C ASN A 170 2.21 -14.01 -0.58
N SER A 171 1.97 -12.99 -1.40
CA SER A 171 0.65 -12.66 -1.91
C SER A 171 0.57 -13.01 -3.39
N GLU A 172 -0.58 -13.53 -3.83
CA GLU A 172 -0.86 -13.89 -5.21
C GLU A 172 -2.25 -13.42 -5.63
N ASN A 173 -2.45 -13.25 -6.93
CA ASN A 173 -3.70 -12.73 -7.53
C ASN A 173 -4.08 -11.34 -6.99
N GLU A 174 -3.09 -10.54 -6.57
CA GLU A 174 -3.34 -9.17 -6.14
C GLU A 174 -3.72 -8.33 -7.36
N THR A 175 -4.67 -7.43 -7.17
CA THR A 175 -5.07 -6.43 -8.17
C THR A 175 -4.78 -5.06 -7.60
N ASN A 176 -4.12 -4.21 -8.37
CA ASN A 176 -3.79 -2.86 -7.96
C ASN A 176 -4.30 -1.86 -8.99
N VAL A 177 -5.13 -0.91 -8.53
CA VAL A 177 -5.71 0.14 -9.37
C VAL A 177 -5.02 1.46 -9.07
N GLN A 178 -4.40 2.06 -10.09
CA GLN A 178 -3.77 3.36 -10.04
C GLN A 178 -4.42 4.30 -11.04
N ARG A 179 -4.47 5.59 -10.71
CA ARG A 179 -5.09 6.61 -11.56
C ARG A 179 -4.13 7.78 -11.73
N PHE A 180 -3.81 8.14 -12.97
CA PHE A 180 -2.85 9.20 -13.26
C PHE A 180 -3.15 9.84 -14.61
N PHE A 181 -2.55 11.00 -14.85
CA PHE A 181 -2.59 11.64 -16.15
C PHE A 181 -1.27 11.36 -16.88
N ALA A 182 -1.35 10.89 -18.13
CA ALA A 182 -0.18 10.71 -18.97
C ALA A 182 -0.32 11.48 -20.29
N ASP A 183 0.81 12.06 -20.71
CA ASP A 183 1.03 12.65 -22.03
C ASP A 183 1.70 11.62 -22.95
N GLY A 184 1.35 11.70 -24.22
CA GLY A 184 1.86 10.84 -25.28
C GLY A 184 0.74 10.05 -25.93
N SER A 185 1.03 9.46 -27.09
CA SER A 185 0.12 8.53 -27.74
C SER A 185 0.09 7.24 -26.92
N VAL A 186 -0.63 7.23 -25.78
CA VAL A 186 -0.55 6.17 -24.76
C VAL A 186 -1.45 4.98 -25.09
N LEU A 187 -2.44 5.17 -25.96
CA LEU A 187 -3.39 4.13 -26.38
C LEU A 187 -3.79 4.39 -27.83
N GLN A 188 -4.04 3.31 -28.58
CA GLN A 188 -4.47 3.40 -29.99
C GLN A 188 -5.65 4.37 -30.15
N GLY A 189 -5.39 5.56 -30.72
CA GLY A 189 -6.39 6.60 -30.94
C GLY A 189 -6.35 7.80 -29.97
N VAL A 190 -5.57 7.74 -28.89
CA VAL A 190 -5.42 8.86 -27.93
C VAL A 190 -4.26 9.75 -28.38
N THR A 191 -4.58 10.85 -29.08
CA THR A 191 -3.58 11.78 -29.67
C THR A 191 -3.15 12.89 -28.70
N ASN A 192 -3.91 13.13 -27.64
CA ASN A 192 -3.63 14.14 -26.61
C ASN A 192 -3.53 13.48 -25.23
N GLY A 193 -2.77 14.06 -24.30
CA GLY A 193 -2.67 13.52 -22.95
C GLY A 193 -4.04 13.30 -22.29
N ALA A 194 -4.19 12.22 -21.54
CA ALA A 194 -5.46 11.80 -20.96
C ALA A 194 -5.30 11.28 -19.53
N PHE A 195 -6.42 11.25 -18.81
CA PHE A 195 -6.49 10.59 -17.51
C PHE A 195 -6.74 9.10 -17.70
N PHE A 196 -5.86 8.28 -17.16
CA PHE A 196 -5.90 6.84 -17.26
C PHE A 196 -6.14 6.21 -15.90
N THR A 197 -6.94 5.15 -15.90
CA THR A 197 -6.93 4.16 -14.84
C THR A 197 -6.09 2.98 -15.30
N GLN A 198 -4.98 2.74 -14.61
CA GLN A 198 -4.12 1.58 -14.76
C GLN A 198 -4.54 0.50 -13.76
N VAL A 199 -4.69 -0.73 -14.23
CA VAL A 199 -4.94 -1.89 -13.38
C VAL A 199 -3.85 -2.93 -13.63
N MET A 200 -3.09 -3.25 -12.58
CA MET A 200 -2.20 -4.40 -12.55
C MET A 200 -2.96 -5.59 -12.01
N LYS A 201 -3.11 -6.65 -12.81
CA LYS A 201 -3.78 -7.89 -12.46
C LYS A 201 -2.78 -9.05 -12.32
N ASP A 202 -3.16 -10.04 -11.52
CA ASP A 202 -2.39 -11.28 -11.28
C ASP A 202 -1.03 -10.97 -10.65
N MET A 203 -0.94 -9.91 -9.85
CA MET A 203 0.30 -9.49 -9.21
C MET A 203 0.64 -10.43 -8.06
N LYS A 204 1.93 -10.77 -7.96
CA LYS A 204 2.52 -11.57 -6.89
C LYS A 204 3.58 -10.76 -6.16
N ARG A 205 3.57 -10.78 -4.84
CA ARG A 205 4.60 -10.18 -3.99
C ARG A 205 5.19 -11.20 -3.04
N GLN A 206 6.46 -11.01 -2.70
CA GLN A 206 7.15 -11.78 -1.68
C GLN A 206 7.84 -10.83 -0.71
N ASN A 207 7.54 -10.99 0.57
CA ASN A 207 8.21 -10.30 1.67
C ASN A 207 8.88 -11.35 2.54
N ARG A 208 10.20 -11.27 2.69
CA ARG A 208 10.94 -12.16 3.58
C ARG A 208 11.91 -11.36 4.42
N GLY A 209 12.20 -11.82 5.62
CA GLY A 209 13.12 -11.09 6.48
C GLY A 209 13.44 -11.80 7.78
N LEU A 210 14.36 -11.19 8.51
CA LEU A 210 14.76 -11.55 9.87
C LEU A 210 14.51 -10.36 10.80
N GLU A 211 13.98 -10.66 11.97
CA GLU A 211 13.71 -9.67 13.01
C GLU A 211 14.26 -10.13 14.36
N LEU A 212 14.93 -9.23 15.06
CA LEU A 212 15.40 -9.43 16.42
C LEU A 212 14.85 -8.34 17.32
N GLY A 213 14.09 -8.73 18.34
CA GLY A 213 13.75 -7.88 19.48
C GLY A 213 14.54 -8.30 20.71
N LEU A 214 15.10 -7.34 21.44
CA LEU A 214 15.89 -7.55 22.65
C LEU A 214 15.49 -6.55 23.74
N GLU A 215 15.26 -7.03 24.96
CA GLU A 215 15.09 -6.22 26.16
C GLU A 215 16.02 -6.78 27.25
N VAL A 216 16.93 -5.96 27.75
CA VAL A 216 17.88 -6.32 28.81
C VAL A 216 17.69 -5.39 29.99
N LYS A 217 17.32 -5.94 31.14
CA LYS A 217 17.33 -5.22 32.42
C LYS A 217 18.75 -5.23 32.97
N VAL A 218 19.45 -4.12 32.79
CA VAL A 218 20.83 -3.93 33.30
C VAL A 218 20.80 -3.78 34.82
N THR A 219 19.82 -3.04 35.34
CA THR A 219 19.56 -2.92 36.78
C THR A 219 18.06 -2.97 37.04
N SER A 220 17.63 -2.88 38.30
CA SER A 220 16.20 -2.74 38.65
C SER A 220 15.56 -1.44 38.13
N THR A 221 16.38 -0.46 37.74
CA THR A 221 15.94 0.87 37.31
C THR A 221 16.28 1.16 35.85
N LEU A 222 17.26 0.47 35.27
CA LEU A 222 17.74 0.69 33.91
C LEU A 222 17.49 -0.53 33.01
N SER A 223 16.80 -0.30 31.90
CA SER A 223 16.61 -1.28 30.82
C SER A 223 17.16 -0.75 29.50
N LEU A 224 17.78 -1.64 28.73
CA LEU A 224 18.17 -1.42 27.35
C LEU A 224 17.21 -2.18 26.43
N GLN A 225 16.88 -1.58 25.30
CA GLN A 225 15.96 -2.11 24.30
C GLN A 225 16.62 -2.03 22.93
N GLY A 226 16.52 -3.10 22.17
CA GLY A 226 17.05 -3.20 20.81
C GLY A 226 16.04 -3.84 19.88
N LEU A 227 15.96 -3.32 18.66
CA LEU A 227 15.22 -3.90 17.55
C LEU A 227 16.10 -3.88 16.30
N ALA A 228 16.10 -4.98 15.57
CA ALA A 228 16.68 -5.07 14.24
C ALA A 228 15.69 -5.79 13.32
N SER A 229 15.38 -5.20 12.17
CA SER A 229 14.58 -5.81 11.11
C SER A 229 15.34 -5.64 9.79
N TYR A 230 15.60 -6.75 9.11
CA TYR A 230 16.24 -6.79 7.81
C TYR A 230 15.39 -7.68 6.89
N GLY A 231 14.87 -7.08 5.83
CA GLY A 231 13.94 -7.71 4.92
C GLY A 231 14.28 -7.45 3.46
N GLU A 232 13.61 -8.22 2.61
CA GLU A 232 13.59 -8.09 1.17
C GLU A 232 12.14 -8.23 0.71
N TYR A 233 11.60 -7.12 0.19
CA TYR A 233 10.21 -7.04 -0.27
C TYR A 233 10.22 -6.78 -1.77
N VAL A 234 9.77 -7.76 -2.55
CA VAL A 234 9.87 -7.73 -4.02
C VAL A 234 8.56 -8.09 -4.71
N TYR A 235 8.39 -7.64 -5.94
CA TYR A 235 7.41 -8.21 -6.87
C TYR A 235 7.95 -9.53 -7.43
N ASN A 236 7.19 -10.60 -7.31
CA ASN A 236 7.65 -11.96 -7.65
C ASN A 236 7.29 -12.37 -9.09
N ASN A 237 6.53 -11.55 -9.82
CA ASN A 237 6.20 -11.75 -11.23
C ASN A 237 6.07 -10.41 -11.99
N ASN A 238 5.87 -10.53 -13.30
CA ASN A 238 5.42 -9.43 -14.16
C ASN A 238 3.89 -9.50 -14.23
N PRO A 239 3.14 -8.55 -13.63
CA PRO A 239 1.68 -8.54 -13.69
C PRO A 239 1.19 -8.06 -15.05
N LYS A 240 -0.06 -8.43 -15.37
CA LYS A 240 -0.76 -7.98 -16.58
C LYS A 240 -1.27 -6.56 -16.38
N LEU A 241 -1.08 -5.70 -17.37
CA LEU A 241 -1.44 -4.30 -17.30
C LEU A 241 -2.64 -3.98 -18.20
N TYR A 242 -3.65 -3.34 -17.63
CA TYR A 242 -4.86 -2.91 -18.33
C TYR A 242 -5.10 -1.42 -18.11
N PHE A 243 -5.41 -0.69 -19.18
CA PHE A 243 -5.69 0.74 -19.14
C PHE A 243 -7.14 1.02 -19.48
N SER A 244 -7.75 1.97 -18.77
CA SER A 244 -9.08 2.51 -19.06
C SER A 244 -9.01 4.02 -19.17
N SER A 245 -9.67 4.60 -20.18
CA SER A 245 -9.82 6.05 -20.35
C SER A 245 -11.11 6.38 -21.10
N ASP A 246 -11.60 7.61 -20.95
CA ASP A 246 -12.80 8.11 -21.64
C ASP A 246 -12.67 8.03 -23.17
N ALA A 247 -11.46 8.25 -23.69
CA ALA A 247 -11.18 8.15 -25.12
C ALA A 247 -11.27 6.70 -25.66
N VAL A 248 -10.98 5.70 -24.83
CA VAL A 248 -11.17 4.27 -25.17
C VAL A 248 -12.64 3.88 -25.07
N GLY A 249 -13.37 4.42 -24.08
CA GLY A 249 -14.82 4.18 -23.93
C GLY A 249 -15.67 4.70 -25.10
N ALA A 250 -15.23 5.79 -25.75
CA ALA A 250 -15.95 6.42 -26.88
C ALA A 250 -16.01 5.56 -28.16
N SER A 251 -15.23 4.47 -28.27
CA SER A 251 -15.14 3.63 -29.48
C SER A 251 -16.08 2.42 -29.50
N GLY A 252 -17.05 2.32 -28.58
CA GLY A 252 -18.13 1.32 -28.65
C GLY A 252 -17.73 -0.12 -28.30
N GLY A 253 -16.86 -0.30 -27.28
CA GLY A 253 -16.40 -1.61 -26.81
C GLY A 253 -16.17 -1.64 -25.30
N THR A 254 -15.30 -2.57 -24.84
CA THR A 254 -14.86 -2.59 -23.43
C THR A 254 -14.14 -1.28 -23.10
N THR A 255 -14.47 -0.66 -21.97
CA THR A 255 -13.92 0.64 -21.51
C THR A 255 -12.44 0.55 -21.09
N TYR A 256 -11.79 -0.58 -21.34
CA TYR A 256 -10.41 -0.87 -21.01
C TYR A 256 -9.73 -1.70 -22.10
N THR A 257 -8.39 -1.65 -22.13
CA THR A 257 -7.52 -2.32 -23.09
C THR A 257 -6.35 -2.98 -22.37
N TYR A 258 -6.01 -4.20 -22.78
CA TYR A 258 -4.79 -4.86 -22.34
C TYR A 258 -3.57 -4.29 -23.07
N ILE A 259 -2.55 -3.87 -22.33
CA ILE A 259 -1.36 -3.21 -22.91
C ILE A 259 -0.07 -4.03 -22.75
N GLY A 260 -0.16 -5.25 -22.22
CA GLY A 260 0.96 -6.17 -22.03
C GLY A 260 1.32 -6.42 -20.57
N ASP A 261 2.47 -7.07 -20.37
CA ASP A 261 3.03 -7.32 -19.03
C ASP A 261 3.86 -6.12 -18.57
N ALA A 262 3.77 -5.80 -17.27
CA ALA A 262 4.68 -4.88 -16.61
C ALA A 262 5.91 -5.64 -16.10
N TYR A 263 7.09 -5.39 -16.67
CA TYR A 263 8.36 -6.01 -16.34
C TYR A 263 8.95 -5.49 -15.01
N ILE A 264 8.25 -5.76 -13.92
CA ILE A 264 8.62 -5.35 -12.55
C ILE A 264 9.06 -6.52 -11.66
N LYS A 265 9.19 -7.74 -12.18
CA LYS A 265 9.73 -8.87 -11.40
C LYS A 265 11.10 -8.50 -10.81
N ASN A 266 11.29 -8.82 -9.53
CA ASN A 266 12.46 -8.51 -8.70
C ASN A 266 12.65 -7.02 -8.36
N TYR A 267 11.75 -6.12 -8.76
CA TYR A 267 11.75 -4.75 -8.23
C TYR A 267 11.33 -4.76 -6.77
N ARG A 268 11.83 -3.77 -6.03
CA ARG A 268 11.52 -3.58 -4.62
C ARG A 268 10.14 -2.95 -4.47
N GLN A 269 9.41 -3.36 -3.44
CA GLN A 269 8.17 -2.68 -3.04
C GLN A 269 8.50 -1.35 -2.37
N GLY A 270 7.74 -0.30 -2.67
CA GLY A 270 7.91 1.01 -2.06
C GLY A 270 7.15 1.18 -0.75
N GLY A 271 7.26 2.37 -0.18
CA GLY A 271 6.50 2.82 1.00
C GLY A 271 7.06 2.40 2.37
N THR A 272 7.74 1.25 2.50
CA THR A 272 8.30 0.79 3.78
C THR A 272 9.80 0.54 3.69
N PRO A 273 10.61 1.00 4.68
CA PRO A 273 12.02 0.63 4.77
C PRO A 273 12.18 -0.88 4.94
N GLN A 274 13.07 -1.47 4.15
CA GLN A 274 13.39 -2.90 4.26
C GLN A 274 14.49 -3.16 5.30
N THR A 275 15.07 -2.11 5.88
CA THR A 275 16.01 -2.21 6.99
C THR A 275 15.65 -1.18 8.06
N ALA A 276 15.46 -1.65 9.28
CA ALA A 276 15.14 -0.81 10.43
C ALA A 276 15.91 -1.28 11.67
N PHE A 277 16.61 -0.36 12.32
CA PHE A 277 17.24 -0.60 13.61
C PHE A 277 16.69 0.39 14.64
N SER A 278 16.52 -0.06 15.87
CA SER A 278 16.20 0.80 17.01
C SER A 278 17.05 0.39 18.20
N LEU A 279 17.68 1.36 18.85
CA LEU A 279 18.40 1.17 20.10
C LEU A 279 17.92 2.22 21.08
N GLY A 280 17.49 1.79 22.25
CA GLY A 280 16.98 2.69 23.27
C GLY A 280 17.32 2.24 24.67
N PHE A 281 17.18 3.18 25.60
CA PHE A 281 17.23 2.90 27.02
C PHE A 281 16.02 3.51 27.72
N ARG A 282 15.70 2.93 28.86
CA ARG A 282 14.70 3.46 29.79
C ARG A 282 15.24 3.38 31.19
N TYR A 283 15.26 4.52 31.87
CA TYR A 283 15.58 4.65 33.28
C TYR A 283 14.31 5.02 34.06
N ASN A 284 13.93 4.20 35.04
CA ASN A 284 12.82 4.46 35.95
C ASN A 284 13.38 4.63 37.36
N ASN A 285 13.25 5.82 37.93
CA ASN A 285 13.71 6.11 39.28
C ASN A 285 12.66 5.72 40.32
N PRO A 286 13.07 5.19 41.50
CA PRO A 286 12.14 4.88 42.60
C PRO A 286 11.32 6.06 43.11
N LYS A 287 11.77 7.31 42.86
CA LYS A 287 11.02 8.54 43.17
C LYS A 287 10.01 8.92 42.07
N TYR A 288 9.44 7.91 41.40
CA TYR A 288 8.33 8.03 40.45
C TYR A 288 8.55 8.95 39.25
N TRP A 289 9.79 9.00 38.73
CA TRP A 289 10.08 9.68 37.47
C TRP A 289 10.87 8.75 36.55
N TRP A 290 10.79 9.00 35.25
CA TRP A 290 11.49 8.21 34.25
C TRP A 290 11.99 9.09 33.12
N VAL A 291 13.01 8.57 32.43
CA VAL A 291 13.54 9.12 31.18
C VAL A 291 13.88 7.97 30.25
N GLY A 292 13.65 8.16 28.97
CA GLY A 292 14.05 7.23 27.94
C GLY A 292 14.43 7.97 26.66
N ALA A 293 15.29 7.33 25.89
CA ALA A 293 15.62 7.79 24.55
C ALA A 293 15.78 6.59 23.62
N ASN A 294 15.45 6.78 22.36
CA ASN A 294 15.68 5.80 21.31
C ASN A 294 16.25 6.46 20.05
N TRP A 295 17.30 5.84 19.54
CA TRP A 295 17.83 6.07 18.21
C TRP A 295 17.20 5.06 17.26
N ASN A 296 16.68 5.53 16.13
CA ASN A 296 16.06 4.71 15.10
C ASN A 296 16.75 5.00 13.78
N TYR A 297 17.08 3.97 13.01
CA TYR A 297 17.72 4.05 11.70
C TYR A 297 16.86 3.30 10.68
N PHE A 298 16.65 3.91 9.52
CA PHE A 298 15.86 3.37 8.42
C PHE A 298 16.66 3.44 7.13
N ASP A 299 16.66 2.34 6.38
CA ASP A 299 17.39 2.22 5.12
C ASP A 299 16.72 1.18 4.21
N ASN A 300 17.23 1.05 2.98
CA ASN A 300 16.68 0.18 1.94
C ASN A 300 15.21 0.48 1.69
N SER A 301 14.89 1.78 1.59
CA SER A 301 13.60 2.28 1.14
C SER A 301 13.66 2.55 -0.36
N TYR A 302 12.59 2.27 -1.08
CA TYR A 302 12.53 2.42 -2.55
C TYR A 302 11.27 3.18 -2.95
N LEU A 303 11.31 3.87 -4.08
CA LEU A 303 10.10 4.39 -4.71
C LEU A 303 9.29 3.24 -5.31
N ASP A 304 7.97 3.38 -5.27
CA ASP A 304 7.09 2.46 -6.00
C ASP A 304 7.39 2.53 -7.51
N PRO A 305 7.66 1.38 -8.16
CA PRO A 305 8.02 1.36 -9.56
C PRO A 305 6.80 1.73 -10.43
N ALA A 306 7.01 2.65 -11.36
CA ALA A 306 6.04 2.94 -12.41
C ALA A 306 5.91 1.74 -13.37
N ALA A 307 4.76 1.05 -13.35
CA ALA A 307 4.53 -0.12 -14.21
C ALA A 307 4.50 0.24 -15.71
N LEU A 308 3.87 1.38 -16.07
CA LEU A 308 3.71 1.81 -17.48
C LEU A 308 5.05 1.88 -18.23
N ILE A 309 6.07 2.51 -17.65
CA ILE A 309 7.38 2.69 -18.30
C ILE A 309 8.19 1.38 -18.39
N ARG A 310 7.69 0.29 -17.82
CA ARG A 310 8.31 -1.04 -17.83
C ARG A 310 7.48 -2.02 -18.64
N THR A 311 7.00 -1.59 -19.80
CA THR A 311 6.21 -2.41 -20.73
C THR A 311 6.87 -2.44 -22.10
N GLN A 312 6.53 -3.41 -22.95
CA GLN A 312 6.92 -3.36 -24.37
C GLN A 312 6.36 -2.11 -25.05
N TYR A 313 5.18 -1.66 -24.62
CA TYR A 313 4.53 -0.47 -25.15
C TYR A 313 5.40 0.78 -25.03
N PHE A 314 6.02 0.98 -23.86
CA PHE A 314 6.89 2.14 -23.58
C PHE A 314 8.04 2.29 -24.58
N ILE A 315 8.63 1.17 -25.02
CA ILE A 315 9.81 1.16 -25.89
C ILE A 315 9.47 1.04 -27.38
N THR A 316 8.21 0.78 -27.73
CA THR A 316 7.80 0.53 -29.12
C THR A 316 7.40 1.83 -29.80
N ASN A 317 7.94 2.06 -31.00
CA ASN A 317 7.53 3.15 -31.86
C ASN A 317 6.16 2.83 -32.49
N PRO A 318 5.12 3.64 -32.26
CA PRO A 318 3.77 3.36 -32.74
C PRO A 318 3.65 3.42 -34.27
N SER A 319 4.56 4.13 -34.97
CA SER A 319 4.54 4.25 -36.43
C SER A 319 5.18 3.06 -37.15
N THR A 320 6.14 2.40 -36.52
CA THR A 320 6.91 1.28 -37.14
C THR A 320 6.62 -0.08 -36.52
N GLY A 321 6.07 -0.11 -35.30
CA GLY A 321 5.86 -1.35 -34.54
C GLY A 321 7.15 -1.99 -34.00
N ALA A 322 8.31 -1.36 -34.20
CA ALA A 322 9.61 -1.81 -33.71
C ALA A 322 10.06 -0.95 -32.51
N PRO A 323 11.02 -1.41 -31.68
CA PRO A 323 11.61 -0.58 -30.64
C PRO A 323 12.17 0.74 -31.19
N TYR A 324 12.15 1.80 -30.39
CA TYR A 324 12.75 3.08 -30.79
C TYR A 324 14.22 2.91 -31.18
N PRO A 325 14.70 3.55 -32.27
CA PRO A 325 16.09 3.46 -32.69
C PRO A 325 17.06 3.89 -31.59
N GLY A 326 18.18 3.18 -31.45
CA GLY A 326 19.22 3.48 -30.47
C GLY A 326 18.95 2.96 -29.05
N LEU A 327 17.82 2.26 -28.82
CA LEU A 327 17.60 1.54 -27.58
C LEU A 327 18.45 0.28 -27.50
N ASP A 328 19.32 0.22 -26.50
CA ASP A 328 20.04 -0.97 -26.10
C ASP A 328 19.76 -1.32 -24.62
N GLU A 329 20.32 -2.45 -24.18
CA GLU A 329 20.12 -2.89 -22.80
C GLU A 329 20.75 -1.93 -21.77
N ALA A 330 21.86 -1.28 -22.10
CA ALA A 330 22.54 -0.36 -21.20
C ALA A 330 21.68 0.88 -20.93
N GLU A 331 21.06 1.42 -21.97
CA GLU A 331 20.17 2.56 -21.90
C GLU A 331 18.88 2.22 -21.14
N LEU A 332 18.28 1.07 -21.39
CA LEU A 332 17.10 0.61 -20.64
C LEU A 332 17.41 0.43 -19.16
N ARG A 333 18.58 -0.13 -18.81
CA ARG A 333 19.01 -0.23 -17.41
C ARG A 333 19.19 1.14 -16.76
N ARG A 334 19.75 2.12 -17.49
CA ARG A 334 19.95 3.49 -16.99
C ARG A 334 18.62 4.17 -16.65
N VAL A 335 17.65 4.14 -17.58
CA VAL A 335 16.37 4.89 -17.43
C VAL A 335 15.34 4.17 -16.56
N LEU A 336 15.39 2.83 -16.46
CA LEU A 336 14.43 2.04 -15.68
C LEU A 336 14.94 1.67 -14.27
N GLN A 337 16.19 1.98 -13.94
CA GLN A 337 16.77 1.73 -12.63
C GLN A 337 15.88 2.31 -11.53
N GLN A 338 15.42 1.42 -10.62
CA GLN A 338 14.59 1.84 -9.51
C GLN A 338 15.33 2.80 -8.58
N LYS A 339 14.65 3.88 -8.17
CA LYS A 339 15.21 4.85 -7.24
C LYS A 339 15.18 4.32 -5.80
N GLN A 340 16.36 4.06 -5.23
CA GLN A 340 16.54 3.91 -3.78
C GLN A 340 16.51 5.28 -3.10
N LEU A 341 15.81 5.36 -1.97
CA LEU A 341 15.72 6.56 -1.14
C LEU A 341 16.89 6.63 -0.15
N PRO A 342 17.36 7.83 0.23
CA PRO A 342 18.40 7.98 1.23
C PRO A 342 17.99 7.40 2.59
N SER A 343 18.96 6.84 3.30
CA SER A 343 18.77 6.42 4.69
C SER A 343 18.54 7.62 5.61
N ALA A 344 17.92 7.37 6.76
CA ALA A 344 17.73 8.39 7.77
C ALA A 344 17.74 7.80 9.17
N PHE A 345 18.04 8.65 10.14
CA PHE A 345 17.90 8.30 11.54
C PHE A 345 17.17 9.39 12.33
N PHE A 346 16.60 8.97 13.44
CA PHE A 346 15.81 9.80 14.35
C PHE A 346 16.17 9.49 15.79
N VAL A 347 16.33 10.54 16.59
CA VAL A 347 16.45 10.43 18.05
C VAL A 347 15.15 10.92 18.65
N ASN A 348 14.48 10.07 19.43
CA ASN A 348 13.30 10.44 20.20
C ASN A 348 13.64 10.35 21.68
N VAL A 349 13.10 11.27 22.48
CA VAL A 349 13.31 11.34 23.92
C VAL A 349 11.96 11.45 24.60
N ASN A 350 11.78 10.75 25.71
CA ASN A 350 10.63 10.91 26.58
C ASN A 350 11.06 11.02 28.04
N ALA A 351 10.28 11.73 28.81
CA ALA A 351 10.43 11.81 30.25
C ALA A 351 9.05 11.99 30.90
N GLY A 352 8.95 11.61 32.16
CA GLY A 352 7.75 11.91 32.92
C GLY A 352 7.94 11.71 34.40
N LYS A 353 6.96 12.18 35.13
CA LYS A 353 6.89 12.06 36.57
C LYS A 353 5.45 11.85 37.00
N SER A 354 5.27 11.03 38.03
CA SER A 354 3.99 10.86 38.69
C SER A 354 4.10 11.14 40.17
N TRP A 355 2.98 11.58 40.74
CA TRP A 355 2.80 11.88 42.14
C TRP A 355 1.53 11.19 42.63
N LEU A 356 1.59 10.67 43.84
CA LEU A 356 0.43 10.17 44.57
C LEU A 356 0.24 11.08 45.80
N PHE A 357 -0.93 11.70 45.92
CA PHE A 357 -1.30 12.55 47.06
C PHE A 357 -2.67 12.13 47.59
N GLY A 358 -2.65 11.36 48.69
CA GLY A 358 -3.85 10.70 49.20
C GLY A 358 -4.36 9.64 48.21
N LYS A 359 -5.64 9.74 47.82
CA LYS A 359 -6.25 8.88 46.79
C LYS A 359 -6.02 9.36 45.35
N TYR A 360 -5.51 10.58 45.19
CA TYR A 360 -5.33 11.21 43.88
C TYR A 360 -3.98 10.86 43.27
N TYR A 361 -3.98 10.55 41.97
CA TYR A 361 -2.79 10.27 41.18
C TYR A 361 -2.67 11.29 40.05
N LEU A 362 -1.52 11.94 39.97
CA LEU A 362 -1.17 12.85 38.87
C LEU A 362 0.05 12.29 38.14
N MET A 363 -0.01 12.25 36.81
CA MET A 363 1.12 11.95 35.95
C MET A 363 1.26 13.08 34.94
N VAL A 364 2.49 13.57 34.77
CA VAL A 364 2.87 14.46 33.67
C VAL A 364 3.97 13.76 32.89
N SER A 365 3.79 13.64 31.58
CA SER A 365 4.81 13.11 30.67
C SER A 365 4.99 14.02 29.47
N ALA A 366 6.20 14.05 28.94
CA ALA A 366 6.54 14.79 27.76
C ALA A 366 7.40 13.92 26.84
N SER A 367 7.22 14.08 25.53
CA SER A 367 8.09 13.48 24.53
C SER A 367 8.47 14.49 23.46
N VAL A 368 9.68 14.33 22.94
CA VAL A 368 10.21 15.04 21.79
C VAL A 368 10.54 14.00 20.74
N ASN A 369 9.79 13.99 19.64
CA ASN A 369 10.10 13.14 18.50
C ASN A 369 10.93 13.93 17.50
N ASN A 370 11.84 13.23 16.81
CA ASN A 370 12.76 13.83 15.85
C ASN A 370 13.55 14.99 16.50
N LEU A 371 14.23 14.70 17.62
CA LEU A 371 15.00 15.68 18.41
C LEU A 371 15.98 16.47 17.54
N LEU A 372 16.57 15.84 16.53
CA LEU A 372 17.53 16.49 15.62
C LEU A 372 16.87 17.31 14.50
N ASN A 373 15.53 17.36 14.44
CA ASN A 373 14.74 18.08 13.44
C ASN A 373 15.11 17.70 11.99
N ASN A 374 15.34 16.41 11.76
CA ASN A 374 15.61 15.86 10.43
C ASN A 374 14.33 15.96 9.57
N LYS A 375 14.35 16.83 8.56
CA LYS A 375 13.26 17.03 7.57
C LYS A 375 13.57 16.44 6.19
N SER A 376 14.77 15.89 6.00
CA SER A 376 15.21 15.35 4.71
C SER A 376 14.81 13.90 4.52
N TYR A 377 14.27 13.23 5.55
CA TYR A 377 13.74 11.88 5.40
C TYR A 377 12.51 11.86 4.49
N ILE A 378 12.60 11.05 3.45
CA ILE A 378 11.51 10.79 2.50
C ILE A 378 10.68 9.64 3.06
N THR A 379 9.45 9.92 3.45
CA THR A 379 8.51 8.92 4.01
C THR A 379 7.88 8.05 2.93
N GLY A 380 7.94 8.48 1.67
CA GLY A 380 7.52 7.71 0.52
C GLY A 380 7.53 8.56 -0.75
N GLY A 381 7.06 7.96 -1.84
CA GLY A 381 6.90 8.64 -3.11
C GLY A 381 6.51 7.66 -4.20
N PHE A 382 6.43 8.16 -5.43
CA PHE A 382 6.22 7.32 -6.61
C PHE A 382 7.02 7.85 -7.79
N GLU A 383 7.41 6.94 -8.68
CA GLU A 383 7.95 7.30 -9.99
C GLU A 383 6.84 7.88 -10.88
N GLN A 384 7.12 8.99 -11.54
CA GLN A 384 6.12 9.70 -12.33
C GLN A 384 5.86 9.00 -13.68
N THR A 385 4.59 8.79 -14.01
CA THR A 385 4.15 8.13 -15.26
C THR A 385 3.68 9.11 -16.33
N ARG A 386 3.99 10.41 -16.18
CA ARG A 386 3.51 11.46 -17.08
C ARG A 386 3.96 11.25 -18.52
N LYS A 387 5.20 10.84 -18.77
CA LYS A 387 5.70 10.56 -20.12
C LYS A 387 5.62 9.07 -20.39
N ALA A 388 4.71 8.68 -21.27
CA ALA A 388 4.38 7.27 -21.52
C ALA A 388 5.17 6.65 -22.69
N SER A 389 5.90 7.44 -23.47
CA SER A 389 6.81 6.98 -24.52
C SER A 389 8.26 7.07 -24.03
N TYR A 390 9.13 6.15 -24.47
CA TYR A 390 10.54 6.20 -24.13
C TYR A 390 11.21 7.52 -24.56
N ILE A 391 10.98 7.99 -25.79
CA ILE A 391 11.61 9.22 -26.30
C ILE A 391 11.26 10.42 -25.40
N ASP A 392 9.97 10.61 -25.09
CA ASP A 392 9.55 11.75 -24.26
C ASP A 392 10.03 11.62 -22.82
N PHE A 393 10.08 10.39 -22.29
CA PHE A 393 10.57 10.11 -20.95
C PHE A 393 12.06 10.39 -20.84
N ALA A 394 12.88 9.84 -21.74
CA ALA A 394 14.33 10.04 -21.75
C ALA A 394 14.69 11.52 -21.92
N ALA A 395 14.03 12.21 -22.86
CA ALA A 395 14.22 13.65 -23.06
C ALA A 395 13.86 14.49 -21.82
N ASP A 396 12.92 14.03 -20.98
CA ASP A 396 12.60 14.69 -19.72
C ASP A 396 13.54 14.30 -18.58
N PHE A 397 13.89 13.02 -18.49
CA PHE A 397 14.77 12.42 -17.50
C PHE A 397 16.19 13.02 -17.56
N ASP A 398 16.69 13.28 -18.77
CA ASP A 398 18.03 13.83 -19.00
C ASP A 398 18.13 15.35 -18.76
N LYS A 399 17.02 16.02 -18.45
CA LYS A 399 17.05 17.45 -18.08
C LYS A 399 17.64 17.62 -16.68
N GLN A 400 18.44 18.67 -16.51
CA GLN A 400 18.90 19.12 -15.19
C GLN A 400 17.73 19.39 -14.23
N TYR A 401 16.61 19.90 -14.77
CA TYR A 401 15.37 20.14 -14.03
C TYR A 401 14.20 19.49 -14.76
N SER A 402 13.96 18.21 -14.46
CA SER A 402 12.81 17.47 -15.00
C SER A 402 11.50 18.02 -14.41
N PRO A 403 10.57 18.58 -15.22
CA PRO A 403 9.24 18.98 -14.77
C PRO A 403 8.42 17.79 -14.24
N PHE A 404 8.72 16.57 -14.69
CA PHE A 404 8.05 15.34 -14.30
C PHE A 404 8.95 14.40 -13.53
N ALA A 405 9.83 14.95 -12.69
CA ALA A 405 10.62 14.17 -11.74
C ALA A 405 9.73 13.39 -10.75
N PRO A 406 10.24 12.31 -10.13
CA PRO A 406 9.53 11.58 -9.09
C PRO A 406 9.02 12.50 -7.97
N LYS A 407 7.86 12.16 -7.40
CA LYS A 407 7.26 12.91 -6.30
C LYS A 407 7.58 12.24 -4.98
N TYR A 408 7.92 13.06 -4.00
CA TYR A 408 8.36 12.63 -2.67
C TYR A 408 7.48 13.24 -1.58
N TRP A 409 7.19 12.45 -0.55
CA TRP A 409 6.62 12.91 0.71
C TRP A 409 7.72 12.96 1.75
N TYR A 410 7.76 14.03 2.54
CA TYR A 410 8.79 14.25 3.55
C TYR A 410 8.22 14.14 4.95
N ALA A 411 9.04 13.68 5.88
CA ALA A 411 8.69 13.66 7.28
C ALA A 411 8.46 15.07 7.83
N GLN A 412 7.55 15.17 8.78
CA GLN A 412 7.45 16.35 9.61
C GLN A 412 8.74 16.54 10.43
N GLY A 413 9.03 17.79 10.77
CA GLY A 413 10.16 18.12 11.63
C GLY A 413 9.97 17.65 13.08
N ARG A 414 10.71 18.28 13.99
CA ARG A 414 10.58 18.01 15.42
C ARG A 414 9.15 18.23 15.91
N SER A 415 8.62 17.28 16.66
CA SER A 415 7.30 17.39 17.31
C SER A 415 7.41 17.17 18.81
N TYR A 416 6.48 17.78 19.54
CA TYR A 416 6.42 17.78 21.00
C TYR A 416 5.05 17.26 21.43
N PHE A 417 5.02 16.42 22.44
CA PHE A 417 3.78 15.95 23.05
C PHE A 417 3.89 16.05 24.56
N ILE A 418 2.86 16.61 25.21
CA ILE A 418 2.75 16.67 26.66
C ILE A 418 1.42 16.02 27.02
N ASN A 419 1.46 15.09 27.97
CA ASN A 419 0.29 14.41 28.48
C ASN A 419 0.20 14.61 29.98
N VAL A 420 -0.99 14.98 30.44
CA VAL A 420 -1.35 15.06 31.85
C VAL A 420 -2.47 14.06 32.10
N GLN A 421 -2.25 13.14 33.03
CA GLN A 421 -3.25 12.19 33.50
C GLN A 421 -3.53 12.45 34.97
N PHE A 422 -4.81 12.61 35.31
CA PHE A 422 -5.28 12.73 36.67
C PHE A 422 -6.31 11.62 36.95
N ARG A 423 -6.12 10.87 38.04
CA ARG A 423 -7.04 9.81 38.50
C ARG A 423 -7.44 10.12 39.94
N PHE A 424 -8.74 10.03 40.24
CA PHE A 424 -9.38 10.42 41.49
C PHE A 424 -10.04 9.26 42.23
#